data_AF-A0A1F2YES5-F1
#
_entry.id   AF-A0A1F2YES5-F1
#
_cell.length_a   1.000
_cell.length_b   1.000
_cell.length_c   1.000
_cell.angle_alpha   90.00
_cell.angle_beta   90.00
_cell.angle_gamma   90.00
#
_symmetry.space_group_name_H-M   'P 1'
#
loop_
_entity.id
_entity.type
_entity.pdbx_description
1 polymer ?
#
loop_
_entity_poly.entity_id
_entity_poly.type
_entity_poly.pdbx_seq_one_letter_code
_entity_poly.pdbx_strand_id
1 'polypeptide(L)' 'KYEDDMIPKLAIHAFHDAFQKATTRSSVVYAKAEQLVERDIHGNETVLQDLSHAYVDVGVLPTLTRKKKHATV' A
#
# COMPACT_ATOMS: atom_id res chain seq x y z
N LYS A 1 -6.27 -24.89 -8.58
CA LYS A 1 -5.62 -24.12 -7.49
C LYS A 1 -4.71 -23.02 -8.04
N TYR A 2 -5.08 -22.36 -9.15
CA TYR A 2 -4.25 -21.33 -9.80
C TYR A 2 -5.02 -20.02 -10.05
N GLU A 3 -6.35 -20.03 -9.96
CA GLU A 3 -7.18 -18.84 -10.17
C GLU A 3 -7.15 -17.92 -8.95
N ASP A 4 -7.21 -18.48 -7.74
CA ASP A 4 -7.16 -17.70 -6.50
C ASP A 4 -5.80 -17.00 -6.29
N ASP A 5 -4.70 -17.62 -6.73
CA ASP A 5 -3.35 -17.04 -6.65
C ASP A 5 -3.19 -15.80 -7.54
N MET A 6 -4.11 -15.59 -8.49
CA MET A 6 -4.14 -14.43 -9.38
C MET A 6 -4.97 -13.27 -8.79
N ILE A 7 -5.81 -13.52 -7.78
CA ILE A 7 -6.65 -12.49 -7.14
C ILE A 7 -5.81 -11.32 -6.60
N PRO A 8 -4.70 -11.53 -5.87
CA PRO A 8 -3.88 -10.43 -5.40
C PRO A 8 -3.28 -9.60 -6.55
N LYS A 9 -2.84 -10.26 -7.62
CA LYS A 9 -2.28 -9.57 -8.81
C LYS A 9 -3.35 -8.75 -9.51
N LEU A 10 -4.54 -9.31 -9.69
CA LEU A 10 -5.66 -8.63 -10.34
C LEU A 10 -6.09 -7.40 -9.54
N ALA A 11 -6.11 -7.49 -8.21
CA ALA A 11 -6.42 -6.35 -7.34
C ALA A 11 -5.40 -5.21 -7.50
N ILE A 12 -4.10 -5.54 -7.57
CA ILE A 12 -3.04 -4.55 -7.80
C ILE A 12 -3.25 -3.85 -9.15
N HIS A 13 -3.49 -4.61 -10.23
CA HIS A 13 -3.71 -4.04 -11.55
C HIS A 13 -4.97 -3.16 -11.60
N ALA A 14 -6.09 -3.64 -11.05
CA ALA A 14 -7.33 -2.88 -11.02
C ALA A 14 -7.19 -1.57 -10.23
N PHE A 15 -6.51 -1.60 -9.08
CA PHE A 15 -6.23 -0.40 -8.30
C PHE A 15 -5.35 0.57 -9.07
N HIS A 16 -4.26 0.07 -9.68
CA HIS A 16 -3.35 0.88 -10.48
C HIS A 16 -4.09 1.59 -11.62
N ASP A 17 -4.91 0.85 -12.38
CA ASP A 17 -5.65 1.41 -13.51
C ASP A 17 -6.71 2.43 -13.04
N ALA A 18 -7.39 2.15 -11.93
CA ALA A 18 -8.34 3.09 -11.33
C ALA A 18 -7.63 4.36 -10.86
N PHE A 19 -6.46 4.24 -10.24
CA PHE A 19 -5.65 5.36 -9.77
C PHE A 19 -5.15 6.21 -10.94
N GLN A 20 -4.64 5.60 -12.01
CA GLN A 20 -4.25 6.33 -13.22
C GLN A 20 -5.43 7.09 -13.83
N LYS A 21 -6.61 6.45 -13.91
CA LYS A 21 -7.83 7.13 -14.38
C LYS A 21 -8.22 8.30 -13.47
N ALA A 22 -8.07 8.17 -12.16
CA ALA A 22 -8.33 9.26 -11.22
C ALA A 22 -7.35 10.44 -11.43
N THR A 23 -6.04 10.16 -11.60
CA THR A 23 -5.02 11.21 -11.80
C THR A 23 -5.24 12.08 -13.05
N THR A 24 -5.98 11.59 -14.04
CA THR A 24 -6.29 12.34 -15.26
C THR A 24 -7.58 13.16 -15.15
N ARG A 25 -8.37 12.95 -14.10
CA ARG A 25 -9.73 13.51 -13.95
C ARG A 25 -9.90 14.41 -12.73
N SER A 26 -9.12 14.18 -11.67
CA SER A 26 -9.21 14.94 -10.42
C SER A 26 -7.86 15.03 -9.73
N SER A 27 -7.76 15.88 -8.71
CA SER A 27 -6.67 15.73 -7.76
C SER A 27 -6.80 14.41 -7.00
N VAL A 28 -5.66 13.83 -6.65
CA VAL A 28 -5.58 12.60 -5.87
C VAL A 28 -4.62 12.79 -4.71
N VAL A 29 -4.97 12.23 -3.56
CA VAL A 29 -4.12 12.26 -2.36
C VAL A 29 -3.61 10.86 -2.08
N TYR A 30 -2.30 10.72 -1.88
CA TYR A 30 -1.65 9.43 -1.61
C TYR A 30 -0.39 9.61 -0.75
N ALA A 31 0.09 8.51 -0.18
CA ALA A 31 1.35 8.48 0.55
C ALA A 31 2.52 8.17 -0.40
N LYS A 32 3.62 8.93 -0.30
CA LYS A 32 4.86 8.76 -1.05
C LYS A 32 6.03 9.12 -0.17
N ALA A 33 7.00 8.21 -0.01
CA ALA A 33 8.21 8.44 0.80
C ALA A 33 7.90 9.01 2.20
N GLU A 34 6.97 8.38 2.92
CA GLU A 34 6.50 8.81 4.25
C GLU A 34 5.86 10.22 4.29
N GLN A 35 5.42 10.74 3.15
CA GLN A 35 4.72 12.02 3.05
C GLN A 35 3.33 11.82 2.45
N LEU A 36 2.36 12.58 2.95
CA LEU A 36 1.05 12.72 2.31
C LEU A 36 1.17 13.78 1.21
N VAL A 37 0.88 13.38 -0.02
CA VAL A 37 1.03 14.21 -1.22
C VAL A 37 -0.32 14.33 -1.91
N GLU A 38 -0.68 15.55 -2.30
CA GLU A 38 -1.73 15.79 -3.28
C GLU A 38 -1.11 16.00 -4.66
N ARG A 39 -1.62 15.30 -5.66
CA ARG A 39 -1.25 15.49 -7.07
C ARG A 39 -2.43 16.05 -7.83
N ASP A 40 -2.21 17.14 -8.55
CA ASP A 40 -3.21 17.73 -9.44
C ASP A 40 -3.31 17.00 -10.79
N ILE A 41 -4.28 17.38 -11.62
CA ILE A 41 -4.50 16.82 -12.95
C ILE A 41 -3.37 17.14 -13.95
N HIS A 42 -2.52 18.12 -13.64
CA HIS A 42 -1.37 18.52 -14.44
C HIS A 42 -0.10 17.74 -14.06
N GLY A 43 -0.16 16.95 -12.98
CA GLY A 43 0.94 16.17 -12.47
C GLY A 43 1.83 16.91 -11.48
N ASN A 44 1.46 18.10 -11.03
CA ASN A 44 2.17 18.80 -9.96
C ASN A 44 1.84 18.14 -8.62
N GLU A 45 2.87 17.89 -7.82
CA GLU A 45 2.75 17.30 -6.50
C GLU A 45 2.98 18.36 -5.42
N THR A 46 2.10 18.40 -4.41
CA THR A 46 2.23 19.24 -3.22
C THR A 46 2.22 18.38 -1.98
N VAL A 47 3.19 18.57 -1.09
CA VAL A 47 3.24 17.86 0.20
C VAL A 47 2.23 18.51 1.15
N LEU A 48 1.31 17.69 1.67
CA LEU A 48 0.31 18.11 2.64
C LEU A 48 0.77 17.87 4.08
N GLN A 49 1.42 16.74 4.34
CA GLN A 49 1.76 16.34 5.70
C GLN A 49 2.93 15.35 5.74
N ASP A 50 3.77 15.45 6.77
CA ASP A 50 4.75 14.42 7.12
C ASP A 50 4.09 13.24 7.87
N LEU A 51 4.34 12.02 7.41
CA LEU A 51 3.80 10.79 7.97
C LEU A 51 4.87 9.92 8.63
N SER A 52 6.14 10.34 8.72
CA SER A 52 7.22 9.49 9.27
C SER A 52 6.91 8.92 10.65
N HIS A 53 6.22 9.67 11.50
CA HIS A 53 5.77 9.21 12.82
C HIS A 53 4.77 8.04 12.79
N ALA A 54 4.08 7.81 11.67
CA ALA A 54 3.09 6.76 11.50
C ALA A 54 3.70 5.45 10.94
N TYR A 55 4.94 5.49 10.46
CA TYR A 55 5.66 4.30 10.02
C TYR A 55 6.44 3.70 11.19
N VAL A 56 6.42 2.37 11.26
CA VAL A 56 7.18 1.60 12.26
C VAL A 56 8.15 0.70 11.50
N ASP A 57 9.42 0.72 11.90
CA ASP A 57 10.41 -0.18 11.33
C ASP A 57 10.03 -1.65 11.61
N VAL A 58 10.14 -2.48 10.58
CA VAL A 58 9.85 -3.91 10.63
C VAL A 58 10.71 -4.60 11.70
N GLY A 59 11.91 -4.08 11.99
CA GLY A 59 12.78 -4.58 13.06
C GLY A 59 12.21 -4.45 14.47
N VAL A 60 11.21 -3.60 14.68
CA VAL A 60 10.55 -3.38 15.98
C VAL A 60 9.29 -4.25 16.12
N LEU A 61 8.84 -4.90 15.04
CA LEU A 61 7.69 -5.79 15.11
C LEU A 61 8.04 -7.04 15.91
N PRO A 62 7.19 -7.44 16.88
CA PRO A 62 7.42 -8.66 17.64
C PRO A 62 7.50 -9.85 16.68
N THR A 63 8.60 -10.61 16.76
CA THR A 63 8.82 -11.79 15.92
C THR A 63 7.65 -12.75 16.11
N LEU A 64 6.77 -12.84 15.12
CA LEU A 64 5.67 -13.80 15.10
C LEU A 64 6.27 -15.21 14.93
N THR A 65 6.75 -15.78 16.03
CA THR A 65 7.15 -17.19 16.04
C THR A 65 5.89 -18.02 15.90
N ARG A 66 5.72 -18.64 14.73
CA ARG A 66 4.63 -19.58 14.48
C ARG A 66 4.76 -20.71 15.50
N LYS A 67 3.90 -20.75 16.52
CA LYS A 67 3.85 -21.87 17.47
C LYS A 67 3.66 -23.14 16.64
N LYS A 68 4.68 -23.99 16.58
CA LYS A 68 4.53 -25.36 16.07
C LYS A 68 3.51 -26.01 16.98
N LYS A 69 2.34 -26.41 16.44
CA LYS A 69 1.47 -27.34 17.14
C LYS A 69 2.32 -28.58 17.44
N HIS A 70 2.57 -28.86 18.71
CA HIS A 70 3.08 -30.18 19.10
C HIS A 70 2.04 -31.18 18.60
N ALA A 71 2.41 -31.96 17.59
CA ALA A 71 1.70 -33.20 17.29
C ALA A 71 2.04 -34.13 18.45
N THR A 72 1.18 -34.17 19.46
CA THR A 72 1.15 -35.27 20.41
C THR A 72 0.68 -36.48 19.63
N VAL A 73 1.60 -37.41 19.36
CA VAL A 73 1.31 -38.79 18.98
C VAL A 73 1.60 -39.64 20.21
#